data_AF-A0A7C8YRD8-F1
#
_entry.id   AF-A0A7C8YRD8-F1
#
_cell.length_a   1.000
_cell.length_b   1.000
_cell.length_c   1.000
_cell.angle_alpha   90.00
_cell.angle_beta   90.00
_cell.angle_gamma   90.00
#
_symmetry.space_group_name_H-M   'P 1'
#
loop_
_entity.id
_entity.type
_entity.pdbx_description
1 polymer ?
#
loop_
_entity_poly.entity_id
_entity_poly.type
_entity_poly.pdbx_seq_one_letter_code
_entity_poly.pdbx_strand_id
1 'polypeptide(L)'
;MTLLWLTAMVAVARPSCENNMGTNTCSSPTPFQLVFLCTSFGLMSIGTGGIRSSTAAFGADQIVSKSNRGHEEDMTSRSDEAVGSFFNWFCFSMYFAVMFALTFLVYIQDHMGWKVGFGVPPVLMFLGTILFFSASSLYVKAKPKPSLLTGLAQVLVASWRNRHHEFPS
;
A
#
# COMPACT_ATOMS: atom_id res chain seq x y z
N MET A 1 -10.35 -1.48 -2.23
CA MET A 1 -10.99 -0.16 -1.99
C MET A 1 -12.38 -0.10 -2.62
N THR A 2 -12.55 -0.45 -3.89
CA THR A 2 -13.87 -0.44 -4.58
C THR A 2 -14.91 -1.37 -3.95
N LEU A 3 -14.53 -2.59 -3.58
CA LEU A 3 -15.42 -3.54 -2.88
C LEU A 3 -15.90 -2.99 -1.53
N LEU A 4 -15.01 -2.36 -0.76
CA LEU A 4 -15.37 -1.68 0.49
C LEU A 4 -16.30 -0.48 0.23
N TRP A 5 -16.15 0.22 -0.88
CA TRP A 5 -17.08 1.29 -1.23
C TRP A 5 -18.46 0.75 -1.62
N LEU A 6 -18.51 -0.41 -2.28
CA LEU A 6 -19.76 -1.10 -2.62
C LEU A 6 -20.53 -1.57 -1.38
N THR A 7 -19.86 -1.99 -0.29
CA THR A 7 -20.54 -2.28 1.00
C THR A 7 -21.27 -1.05 1.54
N ALA A 8 -20.79 0.16 1.19
CA ALA A 8 -21.40 1.40 1.60
C ALA A 8 -22.49 1.93 0.64
N MET A 9 -22.41 1.58 -0.65
CA MET A 9 -23.39 1.99 -1.65
C MET A 9 -24.62 1.08 -1.70
N VAL A 10 -24.45 -0.22 -1.48
CA VAL A 10 -25.52 -1.21 -1.61
C VAL A 10 -26.26 -1.37 -0.28
N ALA A 11 -27.54 -0.99 -0.26
CA ALA A 11 -28.39 -1.09 0.93
C ALA A 11 -28.51 -2.54 1.45
N VAL A 12 -28.50 -3.54 0.57
CA VAL A 12 -28.54 -4.98 0.91
C VAL A 12 -27.26 -5.45 1.64
N ALA A 13 -26.14 -4.76 1.44
CA ALA A 13 -24.87 -5.09 2.08
C ALA A 13 -24.72 -4.46 3.48
N ARG A 14 -25.68 -3.64 3.91
CA ARG A 14 -25.72 -3.03 5.24
C ARG A 14 -26.85 -3.63 6.08
N PRO A 15 -26.68 -3.75 7.40
CA PRO A 15 -27.79 -4.10 8.28
C PRO A 15 -28.85 -3.00 8.20
N SER A 16 -30.11 -3.39 8.07
CA SER A 16 -31.24 -2.48 8.14
C SER A 16 -31.38 -1.99 9.59
N CYS A 17 -31.30 -0.68 9.78
CA CYS A 17 -31.66 -0.03 11.04
C CYS A 17 -32.94 0.75 10.77
N GLU A 18 -34.02 0.40 11.49
CA GLU A 18 -35.28 1.12 11.41
C GLU A 18 -35.33 2.18 12.49
N ASN A 19 -35.40 3.45 12.09
CA ASN A 19 -35.49 4.57 13.03
C ASN A 19 -36.95 4.75 13.45
N ASN A 20 -37.45 3.91 14.36
CA ASN A 20 -38.69 4.18 15.06
C ASN A 20 -38.40 5.01 16.33
N MET A 21 -38.96 6.23 16.36
CA MET A 21 -39.06 7.17 17.49
C MET A 21 -38.28 6.74 18.76
N GLY A 22 -36.98 7.06 18.82
CA GLY A 22 -36.20 7.06 20.05
C GLY A 22 -35.54 5.73 20.47
N THR A 23 -35.74 4.62 19.75
CA THR A 23 -34.99 3.37 20.02
C THR A 23 -34.26 2.90 18.76
N ASN A 24 -32.94 3.08 18.73
CA ASN A 24 -32.08 2.57 17.64
C ASN A 24 -31.92 1.06 17.78
N THR A 25 -32.91 0.27 17.35
CA THR A 25 -32.78 -1.19 17.26
C THR A 25 -32.26 -1.56 15.87
N CYS A 26 -30.94 -1.69 15.76
CA CYS A 26 -30.32 -2.26 14.56
C CYS A 26 -30.35 -3.79 14.60
N SER A 27 -30.73 -4.41 13.49
CA SER A 27 -30.61 -5.86 13.33
C SER A 27 -29.14 -6.28 13.26
N SER A 28 -28.83 -7.45 13.82
CA SER A 28 -27.48 -8.02 13.75
C SER A 28 -27.10 -8.28 12.28
N PRO A 29 -25.84 -8.03 11.87
CA PRO A 29 -25.42 -8.26 10.50
C PRO A 29 -25.55 -9.73 10.11
N THR A 30 -25.98 -9.98 8.88
CA THR A 30 -26.05 -11.35 8.35
C THR A 30 -24.64 -11.91 8.12
N PRO A 31 -24.43 -13.24 8.18
CA PRO A 31 -23.12 -13.84 7.94
C PRO A 31 -22.55 -13.49 6.55
N PHE A 32 -23.43 -13.33 5.54
CA PHE A 32 -23.03 -12.90 4.21
C PHE A 32 -22.46 -11.47 4.18
N GLN A 33 -23.10 -10.53 4.88
CA GLN A 33 -22.60 -9.14 4.99
C GLN A 33 -21.23 -9.09 5.67
N LEU A 34 -21.03 -9.92 6.71
CA LEU A 34 -19.76 -10.01 7.42
C LEU A 34 -18.65 -10.57 6.53
N VAL A 35 -18.89 -11.69 5.83
CA VAL A 35 -17.90 -12.29 4.92
C VAL A 35 -17.51 -11.32 3.80
N PHE A 36 -18.49 -10.62 3.22
CA PHE A 36 -18.24 -9.64 2.16
C PHE A 36 -17.39 -8.46 2.67
N LEU A 37 -17.66 -7.97 3.88
CA LEU A 37 -16.87 -6.93 4.53
C LEU A 37 -15.43 -7.41 4.85
N CYS A 38 -15.29 -8.58 5.46
CA CYS A 38 -13.98 -9.16 5.80
C CYS A 38 -13.12 -9.39 4.55
N THR A 39 -13.72 -9.90 3.47
CA THR A 39 -13.04 -10.08 2.18
C THR A 39 -12.54 -8.74 1.63
N SER A 40 -13.37 -7.69 1.73
CA SER A 40 -13.01 -6.34 1.29
C SER A 40 -11.81 -5.78 2.06
N PHE A 41 -11.76 -5.97 3.39
CA PHE A 41 -10.62 -5.60 4.22
C PHE A 41 -9.38 -6.44 3.93
N GLY A 42 -9.53 -7.75 3.72
CA GLY A 42 -8.43 -8.64 3.36
C GLY A 42 -7.73 -8.21 2.08
N LEU A 43 -8.50 -7.96 1.01
CA LEU A 43 -7.96 -7.47 -0.27
C LEU A 43 -7.33 -6.08 -0.14
N MET A 44 -7.92 -5.20 0.68
CA MET A 44 -7.34 -3.87 0.96
C MET A 44 -5.99 -3.99 1.68
N SER A 45 -5.87 -4.87 2.66
CA SER A 45 -4.64 -5.11 3.41
C SER A 45 -3.53 -5.61 2.48
N ILE A 46 -3.82 -6.62 1.66
CA ILE A 46 -2.87 -7.19 0.69
C ILE A 46 -2.37 -6.11 -0.29
N GLY A 47 -3.30 -5.35 -0.89
CA GLY A 47 -2.94 -4.29 -1.84
C GLY A 47 -2.10 -3.19 -1.21
N THR A 48 -2.46 -2.75 0.01
CA THR A 48 -1.73 -1.71 0.73
C THR A 48 -0.32 -2.17 1.12
N GLY A 49 -0.18 -3.41 1.58
CA GLY A 49 1.12 -4.00 1.92
C GLY A 49 2.04 -4.07 0.70
N GLY A 50 1.52 -4.54 -0.43
CA GLY A 50 2.27 -4.59 -1.70
C GLY A 50 2.80 -3.22 -2.11
N ILE A 51 1.90 -2.24 -2.26
CA ILE A 51 2.27 -0.88 -2.71
C ILE A 51 3.28 -0.22 -1.77
N ARG A 52 3.06 -0.30 -0.44
CA ARG A 52 3.96 0.36 0.52
C ARG A 52 5.37 -0.24 0.51
N SER A 53 5.47 -1.57 0.41
CA SER A 53 6.77 -2.26 0.39
C SER A 53 7.62 -1.90 -0.84
N SER A 54 6.99 -1.72 -2.00
CA SER A 54 7.70 -1.47 -3.26
C SER A 54 7.96 0.01 -3.55
N THR A 55 7.12 0.93 -3.06
CA THR A 55 7.16 2.35 -3.49
C THR A 55 8.47 3.04 -3.15
N ALA A 56 8.97 2.89 -1.91
CA ALA A 56 10.21 3.55 -1.49
C ALA A 56 11.43 3.00 -2.26
N ALA A 57 11.50 1.67 -2.42
CA ALA A 57 12.55 1.02 -3.19
C ALA A 57 12.55 1.46 -4.65
N PHE A 58 11.37 1.50 -5.28
CA PHE A 58 11.21 2.00 -6.64
C PHE A 58 11.67 3.46 -6.77
N GLY A 59 11.26 4.33 -5.85
CA GLY A 59 11.67 5.75 -5.85
C GLY A 59 13.19 5.93 -5.71
N ALA A 60 13.82 5.17 -4.81
CA ALA A 60 15.27 5.18 -4.64
C ALA A 60 15.99 4.71 -5.91
N ASP A 61 15.53 3.62 -6.54
CA ASP A 61 16.11 3.10 -7.79
C ASP A 61 16.08 4.16 -8.92
N GLN A 62 15.08 5.06 -8.95
CA GLN A 62 15.04 6.15 -9.92
C GLN A 62 16.10 7.22 -9.71
N ILE A 63 16.42 7.54 -8.45
CA ILE A 63 17.37 8.59 -8.10
C ILE A 63 18.80 8.11 -8.37
N VAL A 64 19.11 6.90 -7.92
CA VAL A 64 20.41 6.26 -8.15
C VAL A 64 20.68 6.13 -9.65
N SER A 65 19.70 5.65 -10.43
CA SER A 65 19.89 5.44 -11.87
C SER A 65 20.05 6.75 -12.66
N LYS A 66 19.43 7.85 -12.22
CA LYS A 66 19.62 9.17 -12.85
C LYS A 66 20.96 9.81 -12.47
N SER A 67 21.42 9.61 -11.24
CA SER A 67 22.74 10.07 -10.79
C SER A 67 23.85 9.41 -11.61
N ASN A 68 23.69 8.12 -11.93
CA ASN A 68 24.65 7.34 -12.72
C ASN A 68 24.78 7.73 -14.20
N ARG A 69 23.96 8.67 -14.69
CA ARG A 69 23.93 9.10 -16.09
C ARG A 69 24.75 10.37 -16.37
N GLY A 70 25.48 10.91 -15.38
CA GLY A 70 26.35 12.08 -15.57
C GLY A 70 27.66 11.98 -14.77
N HIS A 71 28.80 12.16 -15.44
CA HIS A 71 30.20 12.26 -14.96
C HIS A 71 30.59 11.40 -13.74
N GLU A 72 31.37 10.34 -13.99
CA GLU A 72 31.70 9.23 -13.06
C GLU A 72 32.55 9.60 -11.83
N GLU A 73 33.24 10.74 -11.79
CA GLU A 73 34.34 10.94 -10.83
C GLU A 73 33.91 11.47 -9.44
N ASP A 74 32.68 12.01 -9.30
CA ASP A 74 32.19 12.64 -8.05
C ASP A 74 30.75 12.17 -7.66
N MET A 75 30.40 10.96 -8.11
CA MET A 75 29.01 10.50 -8.24
C MET A 75 28.47 9.79 -7.00
N THR A 76 29.32 9.06 -6.26
CA THR A 76 28.88 8.19 -5.16
C THR A 76 28.35 9.00 -3.97
N SER A 77 29.09 10.01 -3.51
CA SER A 77 28.70 10.90 -2.40
C SER A 77 27.42 11.68 -2.70
N ARG A 78 27.31 12.25 -3.91
CA ARG A 78 26.14 13.03 -4.33
C ARG A 78 24.88 12.17 -4.50
N SER A 79 25.05 10.90 -4.89
CA SER A 79 23.94 9.96 -5.02
C SER A 79 23.36 9.58 -3.66
N ASP A 80 24.21 9.37 -2.65
CA ASP A 80 23.79 9.02 -1.29
C ASP A 80 23.05 10.19 -0.62
N GLU A 81 23.53 11.42 -0.78
CA GLU A 81 22.86 12.62 -0.28
C GLU A 81 21.48 12.83 -0.95
N ALA A 82 21.37 12.60 -2.26
CA ALA A 82 20.11 12.72 -2.98
C ALA A 82 19.08 11.67 -2.54
N VAL A 83 19.52 10.43 -2.27
CA VAL A 83 18.67 9.37 -1.73
C VAL A 83 18.23 9.68 -0.30
N GLY A 84 19.13 10.20 0.55
CA GLY A 84 18.80 10.64 1.90
C GLY A 84 17.78 11.77 1.93
N SER A 85 17.97 12.79 1.10
CA SER A 85 17.02 13.90 0.94
C SER A 85 15.66 13.43 0.43
N PHE A 86 15.64 12.51 -0.53
CA PHE A 86 14.40 11.87 -0.98
C PHE A 86 13.67 11.14 0.14
N PHE A 87 14.38 10.34 0.95
CA PHE A 87 13.74 9.62 2.04
C PHE A 87 13.17 10.58 3.09
N ASN A 88 13.88 11.66 3.40
CA ASN A 88 13.40 12.70 4.30
C ASN A 88 12.11 13.35 3.76
N TRP A 89 12.10 13.76 2.49
CA TRP A 89 10.92 14.36 1.86
C TRP A 89 9.75 13.37 1.74
N PHE A 90 10.05 12.11 1.43
CA PHE A 90 9.07 11.03 1.35
C PHE A 90 8.39 10.80 2.69
N CYS A 91 9.16 10.69 3.78
CA CYS A 91 8.63 10.56 5.14
C CYS A 91 7.79 11.78 5.53
N PHE A 92 8.30 12.99 5.29
CA PHE A 92 7.55 14.23 5.57
C PHE A 92 6.20 14.25 4.83
N SER A 93 6.20 13.96 3.52
CA SER A 93 4.99 13.90 2.71
C SER A 93 4.01 12.83 3.21
N MET A 94 4.52 11.66 3.63
CA MET A 94 3.69 10.60 4.20
C MET A 94 3.01 11.03 5.50
N TYR A 95 3.75 11.62 6.44
CA TYR A 95 3.17 12.11 7.70
C TYR A 95 2.14 13.22 7.45
N PHE A 96 2.45 14.15 6.53
CA PHE A 96 1.51 15.19 6.14
C PHE A 96 0.22 14.60 5.53
N ALA A 97 0.34 13.61 4.64
CA ALA A 97 -0.81 12.91 4.07
C ALA A 97 -1.65 12.18 5.12
N VAL A 98 -1.02 11.57 6.14
CA VAL A 98 -1.73 10.94 7.26
C VAL A 98 -2.47 11.97 8.10
N MET A 99 -1.85 13.12 8.42
CA MET A 99 -2.54 14.20 9.13
C MET A 99 -3.73 14.72 8.34
N PHE A 100 -3.57 14.93 7.04
CA PHE A 100 -4.67 15.35 6.17
C PHE A 100 -5.80 14.31 6.13
N ALA A 101 -5.46 13.02 6.03
CA ALA A 101 -6.44 11.94 6.03
C ALA A 101 -7.23 11.88 7.35
N LEU A 102 -6.55 11.94 8.50
CA LEU A 102 -7.18 11.87 9.81
C LEU A 102 -8.06 13.08 10.13
N THR A 103 -7.83 14.23 9.49
CA THR A 103 -8.67 15.42 9.65
C THR A 103 -9.77 15.48 8.60
N PHE A 104 -9.39 15.53 7.32
CA PHE A 104 -10.31 15.82 6.22
C PHE A 104 -11.18 14.61 5.85
N LEU A 105 -10.61 13.40 5.78
CA LEU A 105 -11.43 12.22 5.47
C LEU A 105 -12.38 11.87 6.62
N VAL A 106 -11.94 12.04 7.87
CA VAL A 106 -12.80 11.83 9.05
C VAL A 106 -13.93 12.86 9.05
N TYR A 107 -13.65 14.14 8.78
CA TYR A 107 -14.67 15.16 8.64
C TYR A 107 -15.72 14.80 7.58
N ILE A 108 -15.29 14.32 6.40
CA ILE A 108 -16.21 13.87 5.35
C ILE A 108 -17.02 12.66 5.81
N GLN A 109 -16.41 11.69 6.49
CA GLN A 109 -17.10 10.50 6.98
C GLN A 109 -18.18 10.85 8.01
N ASP A 110 -17.90 11.80 8.89
CA ASP A 110 -18.81 12.22 9.95
C ASP A 110 -19.98 13.07 9.41
N HIS A 111 -19.70 14.07 8.56
CA HIS A 111 -20.73 15.00 8.07
C HIS A 111 -21.46 14.52 6.80
N MET A 112 -20.78 13.84 5.88
CA MET A 112 -21.33 13.41 4.58
C MET A 112 -21.62 11.90 4.54
N GLY A 113 -21.29 11.19 5.62
CA GLY A 113 -21.54 9.77 5.81
C GLY A 113 -20.56 8.83 5.09
N TRP A 114 -20.59 7.57 5.50
CA TRP A 114 -19.71 6.50 5.03
C TRP A 114 -19.77 6.23 3.51
N LYS A 115 -20.89 6.58 2.85
CA LYS A 115 -21.06 6.40 1.41
C LYS A 115 -20.13 7.30 0.61
N VAL A 116 -19.99 8.56 1.03
CA VAL A 116 -19.08 9.53 0.39
C VAL A 116 -17.67 9.30 0.90
N GLY A 117 -17.50 9.08 2.21
CA GLY A 117 -16.19 8.87 2.84
C GLY A 117 -15.40 7.69 2.27
N PHE A 118 -16.05 6.57 1.93
CA PHE A 118 -15.37 5.44 1.27
C PHE A 118 -15.16 5.61 -0.24
N GLY A 119 -15.80 6.60 -0.87
CA GLY A 119 -15.64 6.90 -2.29
C GLY A 119 -14.42 7.75 -2.62
N VAL A 120 -13.98 8.60 -1.70
CA VAL A 120 -12.81 9.48 -1.92
C VAL A 120 -11.51 8.68 -2.14
N PRO A 121 -11.14 7.69 -1.31
CA PRO A 121 -9.91 6.92 -1.50
C PRO A 121 -9.78 6.16 -2.83
N PRO A 122 -10.79 5.40 -3.33
CA PRO A 122 -10.69 4.72 -4.61
C PRO A 122 -10.57 5.68 -5.79
N VAL A 123 -11.20 6.86 -5.75
CA VAL A 123 -11.05 7.89 -6.79
C VAL A 123 -9.61 8.44 -6.81
N LEU A 124 -9.07 8.78 -5.64
CA LEU A 124 -7.66 9.23 -5.53
C LEU A 124 -6.67 8.15 -5.99
N MET A 125 -6.92 6.89 -5.62
CA MET A 125 -6.09 5.76 -6.07
C MET A 125 -6.16 5.56 -7.59
N PHE A 126 -7.34 5.70 -8.18
CA PHE A 126 -7.52 5.61 -9.63
C PHE A 126 -6.76 6.72 -10.37
N LEU A 127 -6.89 7.96 -9.91
CA LEU A 127 -6.13 9.10 -10.45
C LEU A 127 -4.61 8.89 -10.29
N GLY A 128 -4.16 8.46 -9.12
CA GLY A 128 -2.74 8.16 -8.88
C GLY A 128 -2.22 7.05 -9.80
N THR A 129 -3.03 6.04 -10.07
CA THR A 129 -2.70 4.94 -10.98
C THR A 129 -2.55 5.45 -12.42
N ILE A 130 -3.48 6.29 -12.90
CA ILE A 130 -3.37 6.92 -14.23
C ILE A 130 -2.09 7.74 -14.33
N LEU A 131 -1.80 8.57 -13.33
CA LEU A 131 -0.59 9.38 -13.30
C LEU A 131 0.68 8.52 -13.33
N PHE A 132 0.72 7.45 -12.53
CA PHE A 132 1.83 6.51 -12.50
C PHE A 132 2.07 5.85 -13.86
N PHE A 133 1.01 5.37 -14.53
CA PHE A 133 1.16 4.77 -15.86
C PHE A 133 1.52 5.81 -16.94
N SER A 134 0.96 7.02 -16.86
CA SER A 134 1.28 8.08 -17.82
C SER A 134 2.75 8.50 -17.75
N ALA A 135 3.35 8.47 -16.55
CA ALA A 135 4.76 8.75 -16.32
C ALA A 135 5.68 7.53 -16.58
N SER A 136 5.13 6.38 -16.99
CA SER A 136 5.90 5.14 -17.17
C SER A 136 7.05 5.27 -18.17
N SER A 137 6.92 6.13 -19.18
CA SER A 137 7.99 6.41 -20.16
C SER A 137 9.19 7.15 -19.55
N LEU A 138 8.99 7.86 -18.44
CA LEU A 138 10.02 8.63 -17.74
C LEU A 138 10.76 7.81 -16.67
N TYR A 139 10.25 6.63 -16.35
CA TYR A 139 10.80 5.74 -15.33
C TYR A 139 11.95 4.90 -15.87
N VAL A 140 13.03 4.82 -15.10
CA VAL A 140 14.10 3.84 -15.34
C VAL A 140 13.59 2.48 -14.91
N LYS A 141 13.71 1.50 -15.82
CA LYS A 141 13.32 0.11 -15.58
C LYS A 141 14.54 -0.65 -15.08
N ALA A 142 14.62 -0.84 -13.77
CA ALA A 142 15.67 -1.63 -13.16
C ALA A 142 15.63 -3.09 -13.66
N LYS A 143 16.80 -3.70 -13.86
CA LYS A 143 16.89 -5.13 -14.18
C LYS A 143 16.44 -5.95 -12.97
N PRO A 144 15.75 -7.10 -13.19
CA PRO A 144 15.33 -7.95 -12.09
C PRO A 144 16.54 -8.46 -11.31
N LYS A 145 16.59 -8.15 -10.00
CA LYS A 145 17.57 -8.69 -9.06
C LYS A 145 17.11 -10.09 -8.62
N PRO A 146 18.02 -11.06 -8.41
CA PRO A 146 17.65 -12.39 -7.92
C PRO A 146 16.97 -12.27 -6.54
N SER A 147 15.93 -13.08 -6.32
CA SER A 147 15.08 -12.94 -5.13
C SER A 147 15.79 -13.43 -3.86
N LEU A 148 15.77 -12.60 -2.80
CA LEU A 148 16.33 -12.96 -1.50
C LEU A 148 15.61 -14.15 -0.86
N LEU A 149 14.31 -14.29 -1.14
CA LEU A 149 13.50 -15.43 -0.66
C LEU A 149 13.97 -16.75 -1.25
N THR A 150 14.39 -16.76 -2.53
CA THR A 150 14.99 -17.95 -3.14
C THR A 150 16.30 -18.31 -2.43
N GLY A 151 17.14 -17.32 -2.12
CA GLY A 151 18.36 -17.53 -1.36
C GLY A 151 18.10 -18.09 0.05
N LEU A 152 17.15 -17.51 0.79
CA LEU A 152 16.76 -18.01 2.12
C LEU A 152 16.17 -19.42 2.07
N ALA A 153 15.32 -19.71 1.08
CA ALA A 153 14.77 -21.05 0.88
C ALA A 153 15.88 -22.06 0.54
N GLN A 154 16.84 -21.67 -0.32
CA GLN A 154 18.00 -22.50 -0.64
C GLN A 154 18.85 -22.79 0.60
N VAL A 155 19.12 -21.79 1.43
CA VAL A 155 19.88 -21.96 2.68
C VAL A 155 19.11 -22.85 3.66
N LEU A 156 17.82 -22.62 3.87
CA LEU A 156 16.99 -23.46 4.75
C LEU A 156 16.96 -24.92 4.29
N VAL A 157 16.74 -25.14 2.99
CA VAL A 157 16.73 -26.48 2.40
C VAL A 157 18.10 -27.13 2.50
N ALA A 158 19.18 -26.40 2.21
CA ALA A 158 20.55 -26.90 2.29
C ALA A 158 20.94 -27.24 3.74
N SER A 159 20.63 -26.38 4.70
CA SER A 159 20.86 -26.64 6.13
C SER A 159 20.06 -27.83 6.64
N TRP A 160 18.80 -27.97 6.23
CA TRP A 160 17.99 -29.13 6.61
C TRP A 160 18.53 -30.44 6.00
N ARG A 161 18.93 -30.40 4.73
CA ARG A 161 19.49 -31.56 4.03
C ARG A 161 20.85 -31.97 4.60
N ASN A 162 21.66 -30.99 5.01
CA ASN A 162 22.99 -31.24 5.55
C ASN A 162 23.03 -31.38 7.08
N ARG A 163 21.87 -31.47 7.75
CA ARG A 163 21.81 -31.55 9.23
C ARG A 163 22.49 -32.78 9.83
N HIS A 164 22.71 -33.82 9.03
CA HIS A 164 23.33 -35.09 9.42
C HIS A 164 24.73 -35.27 8.86
N HIS A 165 25.28 -34.26 8.18
CA HIS A 165 26.66 -34.28 7.73
C HIS A 165 27.56 -33.80 8.87
N GLU A 166 28.52 -34.63 9.27
CA GLU A 166 29.60 -34.23 10.17
C GLU A 166 30.50 -33.21 9.47
N PHE A 167 30.86 -32.13 10.17
CA PHE A 167 31.76 -31.13 9.64
C PHE A 167 33.16 -31.74 9.49
N PRO A 168 33.84 -31.55 8.33
CA PRO A 168 35.24 -31.93 8.21
C PRO A 168 36.06 -31.08 9.20
N SER A 169 36.82 -31.77 10.04
CA SER A 169 37.76 -31.16 11.01
C SER A 169 39.09 -30.78 10.37
#